data_AF-A0A6V7YAQ9-F1
#
_entry.id   AF-A0A6V7YAQ9-F1
#
_cell.length_a   1.000
_cell.length_b   1.000
_cell.length_c   1.000
_cell.angle_alpha   90.00
_cell.angle_beta   90.00
_cell.angle_gamma   90.00
#
_symmetry.space_group_name_H-M   'P 1'
#
loop_
_entity.id
_entity.type
_entity.pdbx_description
1 polymer ?
#
loop_
_entity_poly.entity_id
_entity_poly.type
_entity_poly.pdbx_seq_one_letter_code
_entity_poly.pdbx_strand_id
1 'polypeptide(L)'
;MGDYTKLLQDLYNNPESPAAFSGVDRLWKEARKVLKHIPKNVVQDYLEGHRTYTLMRPKRIHFNRALTIPAGFMTDVQVDLADFQAISRHNKGNKYLLLGIDVLSKRIFGVPVKSKTAENMVTAFNDLIKQMPMKPHRIFSDKGKEFKNSQMNDFFQKEEIHKMEPTHSEVKASLAERAIRHIKQRIYRYFAQNKTLDWIQVLPKILEGINKAKSRVHGMRPVDVNFDNAQDVWEKIYGDVFSTKKTKPKLKKGDFVRMSLGKGVFEKGYIPNWGDEILQVENVKKHVHPIRYKVQDDKGEKFKGSFYGEELARVRKDADTEYRIEKVIRKKKRPDGTYDLLVKFIGYPEREWIHETQLV
;
A
#
# COMPACT_ATOMS: atom_id res chain seq x y z
N MET A 1 15.85 -13.51 34.18
CA MET A 1 15.79 -12.88 32.84
C MET A 1 17.18 -12.56 32.28
N GLY A 2 18.15 -12.16 33.11
CA GLY A 2 19.52 -11.84 32.66
C GLY A 2 20.24 -12.94 31.87
N ASP A 3 20.11 -14.21 32.28
CA ASP A 3 20.78 -15.34 31.59
C ASP A 3 20.27 -15.57 30.15
N TYR A 4 18.98 -15.34 29.91
CA TYR A 4 18.42 -15.48 28.58
C TYR A 4 18.89 -14.35 27.66
N THR A 5 18.87 -13.10 28.13
CA THR A 5 19.26 -11.96 27.29
C THR A 5 20.73 -12.05 26.87
N LYS A 6 21.63 -12.42 27.79
CA LYS A 6 23.06 -12.57 27.47
C LYS A 6 23.29 -13.65 26.42
N LEU A 7 22.71 -14.85 26.61
CA LEU A 7 22.81 -15.93 25.63
C LEU A 7 22.28 -15.52 24.25
N LEU A 8 21.11 -14.85 24.21
CA LEU A 8 20.51 -14.42 22.95
C LEU A 8 21.36 -13.34 22.26
N GLN A 9 21.95 -12.42 23.03
CA GLN A 9 22.89 -11.42 22.53
C GLN A 9 24.12 -12.07 21.89
N ASP A 10 24.73 -13.03 22.57
CA ASP A 10 25.91 -13.74 22.09
C ASP A 10 25.60 -14.56 20.83
N LEU A 11 24.46 -15.28 20.81
CA LEU A 11 24.06 -16.09 19.67
C LEU A 11 23.60 -15.28 18.46
N TYR A 12 23.00 -14.12 18.66
CA TYR A 12 22.45 -13.32 17.56
C TYR A 12 23.48 -12.41 16.92
N ASN A 13 24.40 -11.84 17.71
CA ASN A 13 25.37 -10.87 17.23
C ASN A 13 26.75 -11.47 16.88
N ASN A 14 27.05 -12.70 17.29
CA ASN A 14 28.26 -13.39 16.86
C ASN A 14 28.10 -13.92 15.43
N PRO A 15 28.86 -13.43 14.43
CA PRO A 15 28.77 -13.90 13.04
C PRO A 15 29.09 -15.39 12.84
N GLU A 16 29.84 -16.00 13.76
CA GLU A 16 30.15 -17.44 13.73
C GLU A 16 28.98 -18.31 14.21
N SER A 17 27.99 -17.71 14.87
CA SER A 17 26.81 -18.42 15.35
C SER A 17 25.91 -18.84 14.19
N PRO A 18 25.40 -20.09 14.17
CA PRO A 18 24.41 -20.51 13.19
C PRO A 18 23.06 -19.75 13.28
N ALA A 19 22.87 -18.93 14.32
CA ALA A 19 21.72 -18.06 14.52
C ALA A 19 22.02 -16.57 14.29
N ALA A 20 23.22 -16.21 13.84
CA ALA A 20 23.63 -14.84 13.60
C ALA A 20 22.62 -14.11 12.70
N PHE A 21 22.12 -12.97 13.17
CA PHE A 21 21.18 -12.09 12.44
C PHE A 21 19.96 -12.79 11.83
N SER A 22 19.55 -13.93 12.40
CA SER A 22 18.53 -14.82 11.83
C SER A 22 17.11 -14.56 12.37
N GLY A 23 16.13 -15.31 11.89
CA GLY A 23 14.76 -15.25 12.39
C GLY A 23 14.57 -15.89 13.76
N VAL A 24 13.43 -15.58 14.40
CA VAL A 24 13.01 -16.11 15.72
C VAL A 24 13.15 -17.62 15.81
N ASP A 25 12.73 -18.36 14.77
CA ASP A 25 12.77 -19.82 14.76
C ASP A 25 14.19 -20.39 14.82
N ARG A 26 15.13 -19.75 14.13
CA ARG A 26 16.52 -20.20 14.06
C ARG A 26 17.23 -19.88 15.37
N LEU A 27 17.08 -18.65 15.87
CA LEU A 27 17.63 -18.26 17.16
C LEU A 27 17.07 -19.11 18.31
N TRP A 28 15.77 -19.41 18.31
CA TRP A 28 15.16 -20.26 19.32
C TRP A 28 15.69 -21.71 19.27
N LYS A 29 15.90 -22.28 18.08
CA LYS A 29 16.47 -23.63 17.93
C LYS A 29 17.89 -23.71 18.46
N GLU A 30 18.74 -22.72 18.19
CA GLU A 30 20.12 -22.69 18.69
C GLU A 30 20.15 -22.41 20.20
N ALA A 31 19.35 -21.48 20.70
CA ALA A 31 19.27 -21.19 22.13
C ALA A 31 18.83 -22.41 22.95
N ARG A 32 17.93 -23.27 22.42
CA ARG A 32 17.49 -24.51 23.07
C ARG A 32 18.58 -25.58 23.23
N LYS A 33 19.67 -25.51 22.46
CA LYS A 33 20.81 -26.42 22.63
C LYS A 33 21.55 -26.13 23.94
N VAL A 34 21.57 -24.86 24.36
CA VAL A 34 22.19 -24.42 25.62
C VAL A 34 21.18 -24.42 26.76
N LEU A 35 19.99 -23.83 26.53
CA LEU A 35 18.91 -23.72 27.52
C LEU A 35 17.64 -24.42 27.02
N LYS A 36 17.50 -25.72 27.35
CA LYS A 36 16.43 -26.60 26.82
C LYS A 36 15.01 -26.05 26.95
N HIS A 37 14.72 -25.30 28.00
CA HIS A 37 13.39 -24.79 28.35
C HIS A 37 13.15 -23.32 27.97
N ILE A 38 14.00 -22.68 27.15
CA ILE A 38 13.79 -21.29 26.76
C ILE A 38 12.46 -21.13 25.98
N PRO A 39 11.53 -20.28 26.46
CA PRO A 39 10.27 -20.05 25.76
C PRO A 39 10.48 -19.24 24.47
N LYS A 40 9.75 -19.59 23.40
CA LYS A 40 9.87 -18.89 22.10
C LYS A 40 9.46 -17.42 22.18
N ASN A 41 8.50 -17.08 23.04
CA ASN A 41 8.10 -15.69 23.27
C ASN A 41 9.21 -14.82 23.88
N VAL A 42 10.14 -15.40 24.65
CA VAL A 42 11.30 -14.68 25.18
C VAL A 42 12.26 -14.31 24.03
N VAL A 43 12.47 -15.23 23.09
CA VAL A 43 13.27 -14.97 21.88
C VAL A 43 12.61 -13.93 20.98
N GLN A 44 11.29 -14.01 20.84
CA GLN A 44 10.51 -13.01 20.11
C GLN A 44 10.64 -11.62 20.76
N ASP A 45 10.47 -11.52 22.07
CA ASP A 45 10.56 -10.26 22.82
C ASP A 45 11.98 -9.64 22.72
N TYR A 46 13.03 -10.47 22.83
CA TYR A 46 14.40 -10.05 22.60
C TYR A 46 14.60 -9.46 21.19
N LEU A 47 14.16 -10.16 20.15
CA LEU A 47 14.28 -9.69 18.77
C LEU A 47 13.41 -8.46 18.48
N GLU A 48 12.25 -8.33 19.14
CA GLU A 48 11.41 -7.12 19.07
C GLU A 48 12.10 -5.89 19.70
N GLY A 49 13.02 -6.07 20.64
CA GLY A 49 13.90 -4.99 21.14
C GLY A 49 15.13 -4.74 20.27
N HIS A 50 15.54 -5.69 19.43
CA HIS A 50 16.74 -5.56 18.63
C HIS A 50 16.51 -4.66 17.40
N ARG A 51 17.22 -3.51 17.34
CA ARG A 51 17.10 -2.52 16.26
C ARG A 51 17.26 -3.13 14.85
N THR A 52 18.37 -3.82 14.60
CA THR A 52 18.65 -4.43 13.29
C THR A 52 17.55 -5.38 12.83
N TYR A 53 17.09 -6.25 13.74
CA TYR A 53 16.02 -7.19 13.44
C TYR A 53 14.73 -6.47 13.05
N THR A 54 14.28 -5.50 13.86
CA THR A 54 13.02 -4.79 13.62
C THR A 54 13.03 -3.96 12.34
N LEU A 55 14.17 -3.39 11.95
CA LEU A 55 14.35 -2.65 10.70
C LEU A 55 14.41 -3.54 9.45
N MET A 56 15.06 -4.70 9.55
CA MET A 56 15.32 -5.56 8.39
C MET A 56 14.32 -6.69 8.21
N ARG A 57 13.47 -6.97 9.21
CA ARG A 57 12.52 -8.10 9.13
C ARG A 57 11.69 -8.06 7.84
N PRO A 58 11.42 -9.21 7.21
CA PRO A 58 10.64 -9.25 5.98
C PRO A 58 9.25 -8.62 6.15
N LYS A 59 8.84 -7.80 5.18
CA LYS A 59 7.50 -7.23 5.11
C LYS A 59 6.59 -8.10 4.25
N ARG A 60 5.36 -8.33 4.70
CA ARG A 60 4.33 -8.97 3.87
C ARG A 60 3.72 -7.94 2.92
N ILE A 61 3.97 -8.10 1.61
CA ILE A 61 3.47 -7.18 0.58
C ILE A 61 2.03 -7.54 0.14
N HIS A 62 1.75 -8.84 0.04
CA HIS A 62 0.46 -9.36 -0.40
C HIS A 62 -0.38 -9.79 0.80
N PHE A 63 -1.41 -9.00 1.10
CA PHE A 63 -2.36 -9.24 2.19
C PHE A 63 -3.74 -8.69 1.83
N ASN A 64 -4.77 -9.16 2.55
CA ASN A 64 -6.13 -8.70 2.31
C ASN A 64 -6.24 -7.23 2.70
N ARG A 65 -6.84 -6.44 1.81
CA ARG A 65 -7.15 -5.03 2.02
C ARG A 65 -8.66 -4.84 1.94
N ALA A 66 -9.14 -3.72 2.46
CA ALA A 66 -10.54 -3.40 2.35
C ALA A 66 -10.95 -3.30 0.88
N LEU A 67 -12.06 -3.96 0.56
CA LEU A 67 -12.62 -3.97 -0.78
C LEU A 67 -13.45 -2.70 -1.01
N THR A 68 -13.47 -2.22 -2.24
CA THR A 68 -14.50 -1.29 -2.71
C THR A 68 -15.76 -2.11 -2.99
N ILE A 69 -16.80 -1.88 -2.19
CA ILE A 69 -18.08 -2.56 -2.31
C ILE A 69 -19.07 -1.59 -2.98
N PRO A 70 -19.53 -1.90 -4.20
CA PRO A 70 -20.48 -1.06 -4.91
C PRO A 70 -21.88 -1.23 -4.32
N ALA A 71 -22.74 -0.23 -4.50
CA ALA A 71 -24.15 -0.34 -4.11
C ALA A 71 -24.95 -1.21 -5.10
N GLY A 72 -24.54 -1.25 -6.37
CA GLY A 72 -25.20 -2.05 -7.39
C GLY A 72 -24.47 -2.00 -8.73
N PHE A 73 -25.18 -2.38 -9.78
CA PHE A 73 -24.67 -2.33 -11.15
C PHE A 73 -24.36 -0.89 -11.57
N MET A 74 -23.13 -0.65 -12.07
CA MET A 74 -22.68 0.65 -12.61
C MET A 74 -22.75 1.82 -11.63
N THR A 75 -22.91 1.58 -10.32
CA THR A 75 -22.92 2.66 -9.32
C THR A 75 -21.53 3.23 -9.06
N ASP A 76 -20.51 2.38 -9.19
CA ASP A 76 -19.14 2.66 -8.78
C ASP A 76 -18.16 2.28 -9.90
N VAL A 77 -17.45 3.27 -10.43
CA VAL A 77 -16.45 3.06 -11.48
C VAL A 77 -15.07 3.46 -10.97
N GLN A 78 -14.07 2.59 -11.14
CA GLN A 78 -12.68 2.96 -10.93
C GLN A 78 -12.08 3.42 -12.26
N VAL A 79 -11.34 4.54 -12.24
CA VAL A 79 -10.68 5.10 -13.41
C VAL A 79 -9.20 5.28 -13.19
N ASP A 80 -8.42 5.06 -14.25
CA ASP A 80 -6.98 5.28 -14.26
C ASP A 80 -6.49 5.62 -15.69
N LEU A 81 -5.31 6.23 -15.80
CA LEU A 81 -4.69 6.63 -17.06
C LEU A 81 -3.47 5.77 -17.38
N ALA A 82 -3.52 5.09 -18.52
CA ALA A 82 -2.39 4.33 -19.02
C ALA A 82 -1.50 5.19 -19.93
N ASP A 83 -0.18 5.14 -19.72
CA ASP A 83 0.80 5.85 -20.56
C ASP A 83 1.11 5.10 -21.86
N PHE A 84 1.02 5.81 -22.99
CA PHE A 84 1.42 5.40 -24.34
C PHE A 84 2.19 6.52 -25.08
N GLN A 85 2.80 7.46 -24.36
CA GLN A 85 3.44 8.66 -24.92
C GLN A 85 4.50 8.33 -25.98
N ALA A 86 5.33 7.31 -25.71
CA ALA A 86 6.44 6.91 -26.58
C ALA A 86 6.00 6.55 -28.02
N ILE A 87 4.75 6.12 -28.20
CA ILE A 87 4.21 5.68 -29.48
C ILE A 87 3.14 6.62 -30.04
N SER A 88 3.00 7.83 -29.49
CA SER A 88 1.91 8.75 -29.85
C SER A 88 1.89 9.16 -31.33
N ARG A 89 3.06 9.16 -31.99
CA ARG A 89 3.21 9.46 -33.43
C ARG A 89 2.44 8.47 -34.30
N HIS A 90 2.41 7.19 -33.93
CA HIS A 90 1.63 6.15 -34.62
C HIS A 90 0.14 6.19 -34.28
N ASN A 91 -0.25 6.99 -33.29
CA ASN A 91 -1.57 6.99 -32.68
C ASN A 91 -2.25 8.36 -32.76
N LYS A 92 -2.06 9.07 -33.88
CA LYS A 92 -2.72 10.37 -34.15
C LYS A 92 -2.54 11.39 -33.01
N GLY A 93 -1.40 11.35 -32.32
CA GLY A 93 -1.07 12.23 -31.20
C GLY A 93 -1.69 11.84 -29.85
N ASN A 94 -2.40 10.70 -29.75
CA ASN A 94 -2.92 10.21 -28.47
C ASN A 94 -1.78 9.62 -27.64
N LYS A 95 -1.66 10.12 -26.41
CA LYS A 95 -0.58 9.85 -25.48
C LYS A 95 -0.99 8.95 -24.33
N TYR A 96 -2.28 8.94 -24.00
CA TYR A 96 -2.80 8.24 -22.85
C TYR A 96 -4.08 7.48 -23.22
N LEU A 97 -4.40 6.47 -22.42
CA LEU A 97 -5.69 5.77 -22.44
C LEU A 97 -6.37 6.00 -21.10
N LEU A 98 -7.50 6.70 -21.10
CA LEU A 98 -8.40 6.77 -19.95
C LEU A 98 -9.21 5.49 -19.91
N LEU A 99 -9.04 4.72 -18.84
CA LEU A 99 -9.76 3.48 -18.62
C LEU A 99 -10.75 3.64 -17.47
N GLY A 100 -11.98 3.15 -17.66
CA GLY A 100 -12.97 2.99 -16.61
C GLY A 100 -13.35 1.52 -16.45
N ILE A 101 -13.46 1.04 -15.22
CA ILE A 101 -13.98 -0.29 -14.92
C ILE A 101 -15.07 -0.20 -13.86
N ASP A 102 -16.23 -0.78 -14.16
CA ASP A 102 -17.30 -0.94 -13.18
C ASP A 102 -16.88 -1.95 -12.10
N VAL A 103 -17.07 -1.56 -10.84
CA VAL A 103 -16.64 -2.35 -9.69
C VAL A 103 -17.44 -3.64 -9.57
N LEU A 104 -18.72 -3.68 -9.94
CA LEU A 104 -19.54 -4.88 -9.81
C LEU A 104 -19.33 -5.85 -10.99
N SER A 105 -19.73 -5.43 -12.19
CA SER A 105 -19.75 -6.24 -13.41
C SER A 105 -18.36 -6.53 -13.98
N LYS A 106 -17.34 -5.77 -13.56
CA LYS A 106 -15.99 -5.76 -14.15
C LYS A 106 -15.99 -5.34 -15.62
N ARG A 107 -17.05 -4.68 -16.10
CA ARG A 107 -17.13 -4.16 -17.47
C ARG A 107 -16.18 -2.99 -17.63
N ILE A 108 -15.43 -3.00 -18.73
CA ILE A 108 -14.36 -2.04 -18.98
C ILE A 108 -14.72 -1.14 -20.15
N PHE A 109 -14.39 0.13 -20.02
CA PHE A 109 -14.56 1.20 -20.99
C PHE A 109 -13.22 1.92 -21.19
N GLY A 110 -13.00 2.47 -22.38
CA GLY A 110 -11.71 3.08 -22.69
C GLY A 110 -11.80 4.17 -23.75
N VAL A 111 -11.09 5.27 -23.51
CA VAL A 111 -11.03 6.43 -24.40
C VAL A 111 -9.57 6.88 -24.59
N PRO A 112 -9.09 7.06 -25.83
CA PRO A 112 -7.77 7.63 -26.08
C PRO A 112 -7.74 9.13 -25.76
N VAL A 113 -6.64 9.60 -25.19
CA VAL A 113 -6.48 11.00 -24.73
C VAL A 113 -5.16 11.58 -25.27
N LYS A 114 -5.23 12.79 -25.84
CA LYS A 114 -4.07 13.50 -26.40
C LYS A 114 -3.14 14.09 -25.35
N SER A 115 -3.66 14.69 -24.29
CA SER A 115 -2.87 15.26 -23.21
C SER A 115 -3.66 15.27 -21.90
N LYS A 116 -2.95 15.45 -20.77
CA LYS A 116 -3.54 15.58 -19.44
C LYS A 116 -4.08 17.00 -19.14
N THR A 117 -4.35 17.81 -20.17
CA THR A 117 -4.99 19.12 -19.99
C THR A 117 -6.43 18.91 -19.56
N ALA A 118 -6.97 19.82 -18.75
CA ALA A 118 -8.32 19.63 -18.20
C ALA A 118 -9.40 19.58 -19.28
N GLU A 119 -9.31 20.39 -20.34
CA GLU A 119 -10.21 20.33 -21.50
C GLU A 119 -10.25 18.95 -22.16
N ASN A 120 -9.08 18.36 -22.43
CA ASN A 120 -8.98 17.01 -23.02
C ASN A 120 -9.48 15.94 -22.05
N MET A 121 -9.24 16.10 -20.74
CA MET A 121 -9.73 15.18 -19.73
C MET A 121 -11.26 15.23 -19.60
N VAL A 122 -11.86 16.42 -19.56
CA VAL A 122 -13.32 16.60 -19.51
C VAL A 122 -13.97 15.95 -20.74
N THR A 123 -13.42 16.20 -21.93
CA THR A 123 -13.89 15.57 -23.18
C THR A 123 -13.79 14.05 -23.10
N ALA A 124 -12.65 13.52 -22.65
CA ALA A 124 -12.44 12.09 -22.52
C ALA A 124 -13.37 11.44 -21.48
N PHE A 125 -13.65 12.10 -20.35
CA PHE A 125 -14.58 11.61 -19.35
C PHE A 125 -16.03 11.61 -19.87
N ASN A 126 -16.44 12.66 -20.57
CA ASN A 126 -17.75 12.70 -21.22
C ASN A 126 -17.91 11.52 -22.19
N ASP A 127 -16.91 11.29 -23.04
CA ASP A 127 -16.94 10.17 -23.99
C ASP A 127 -16.88 8.81 -23.30
N LEU A 128 -16.17 8.69 -22.17
CA LEU A 128 -16.12 7.47 -21.37
C LEU A 128 -17.50 7.16 -20.76
N ILE A 129 -18.17 8.17 -20.20
CA ILE A 129 -19.50 8.03 -19.59
C ILE A 129 -20.54 7.67 -20.66
N LYS A 130 -20.47 8.24 -21.87
CA LYS A 130 -21.36 7.86 -22.98
C LYS A 130 -21.25 6.40 -23.40
N GLN A 131 -20.11 5.75 -23.18
CA GLN A 131 -19.96 4.30 -23.46
C GLN A 131 -20.65 3.42 -22.40
N MET A 132 -20.95 3.98 -21.23
CA MET A 132 -21.57 3.25 -20.13
C MET A 132 -23.07 3.10 -20.36
N PRO A 133 -23.68 1.99 -19.93
CA PRO A 133 -25.13 1.81 -20.05
C PRO A 133 -25.93 2.81 -19.18
N MET A 134 -25.28 3.38 -18.15
CA MET A 134 -25.83 4.44 -17.33
C MET A 134 -24.71 5.29 -16.72
N LYS A 135 -25.06 6.50 -16.30
CA LYS A 135 -24.17 7.40 -15.56
C LYS A 135 -23.83 6.81 -14.18
N PRO A 136 -22.55 6.74 -13.77
CA PRO A 136 -22.17 6.23 -12.46
C PRO A 136 -22.46 7.26 -11.36
N HIS A 137 -22.73 6.78 -10.15
CA HIS A 137 -22.93 7.65 -8.98
C HIS A 137 -21.59 8.09 -8.38
N ARG A 138 -20.59 7.18 -8.40
CA ARG A 138 -19.27 7.40 -7.81
C ARG A 138 -18.16 7.03 -8.79
N ILE A 139 -17.17 7.89 -8.90
CA ILE A 139 -15.93 7.61 -9.63
C ILE A 139 -14.76 7.62 -8.64
N PHE A 140 -13.96 6.57 -8.66
CA PHE A 140 -12.73 6.46 -7.88
C PHE A 140 -11.54 6.67 -8.81
N SER A 141 -10.71 7.66 -8.51
CA SER A 141 -9.44 7.90 -9.17
C SER A 141 -8.34 8.08 -8.13
N ASP A 142 -7.09 7.89 -8.55
CA ASP A 142 -5.95 8.25 -7.71
C ASP A 142 -5.75 9.77 -7.64
N LYS A 143 -4.78 10.20 -6.81
CA LYS A 143 -4.47 11.63 -6.53
C LYS A 143 -3.75 12.34 -7.69
N GLY A 144 -3.85 11.83 -8.92
CA GLY A 144 -3.26 12.46 -10.10
C GLY A 144 -3.76 13.90 -10.28
N LYS A 145 -2.86 14.82 -10.62
CA LYS A 145 -3.21 16.23 -10.87
C LYS A 145 -4.19 16.38 -12.03
N GLU A 146 -4.14 15.45 -12.99
CA GLU A 146 -5.08 15.31 -14.10
C GLU A 146 -6.55 15.21 -13.67
N PHE A 147 -6.81 14.74 -12.45
CA PHE A 147 -8.16 14.59 -11.92
C PHE A 147 -8.54 15.75 -10.97
N LYS A 148 -7.64 16.68 -10.65
CA LYS A 148 -7.79 17.69 -9.59
C LYS A 148 -7.86 19.14 -10.11
N ASN A 149 -8.35 19.32 -11.33
CA ASN A 149 -8.57 20.67 -11.88
C ASN A 149 -9.98 21.19 -11.49
N SER A 150 -10.14 22.51 -11.30
CA SER A 150 -11.45 23.13 -11.08
C SER A 150 -12.45 22.73 -12.18
N GLN A 151 -12.04 22.75 -13.45
CA GLN A 151 -12.89 22.34 -14.57
C GLN A 151 -13.38 20.88 -14.46
N MET A 152 -12.56 19.98 -13.91
CA MET A 152 -12.96 18.59 -13.67
C MET A 152 -13.96 18.49 -12.51
N ASN A 153 -13.76 19.28 -11.46
CA ASN A 153 -14.70 19.33 -10.34
C ASN A 153 -16.05 19.89 -10.79
N ASP A 154 -16.06 20.96 -11.59
CA ASP A 154 -17.27 21.55 -12.15
C ASP A 154 -18.01 20.56 -13.05
N PHE A 155 -17.26 19.81 -13.88
CA PHE A 155 -17.82 18.72 -14.68
C PHE A 155 -18.49 17.65 -13.81
N PHE A 156 -17.80 17.13 -12.79
CA PHE A 156 -18.38 16.11 -11.92
C PHE A 156 -19.58 16.62 -11.11
N GLN A 157 -19.58 17.88 -10.68
CA GLN A 157 -20.73 18.50 -10.02
C GLN A 157 -21.92 18.61 -10.98
N LYS A 158 -21.69 19.11 -12.21
CA LYS A 158 -22.72 19.22 -13.24
C LYS A 158 -23.32 17.86 -13.61
N GLU A 159 -22.47 16.85 -13.70
CA GLU A 159 -22.90 15.47 -13.95
C GLU A 159 -23.41 14.77 -12.69
N GLU A 160 -23.45 15.41 -11.53
CA GLU A 160 -23.88 14.82 -10.24
C GLU A 160 -23.11 13.54 -9.86
N ILE A 161 -21.84 13.46 -10.26
CA ILE A 161 -20.95 12.33 -10.00
C ILE A 161 -20.09 12.64 -8.78
N HIS A 162 -20.16 11.79 -7.77
CA HIS A 162 -19.32 11.93 -6.58
C HIS A 162 -17.92 11.36 -6.84
N LYS A 163 -16.94 12.25 -6.96
CA LYS A 163 -15.53 11.85 -7.07
C LYS A 163 -14.98 11.42 -5.70
N MET A 164 -14.47 10.20 -5.63
CA MET A 164 -13.93 9.59 -4.42
C MET A 164 -12.41 9.46 -4.49
N GLU A 165 -11.69 10.18 -3.63
CA GLU A 165 -10.22 10.11 -3.54
C GLU A 165 -9.76 9.23 -2.37
N PRO A 166 -8.59 8.56 -2.47
CA PRO A 166 -7.99 7.91 -1.32
C PRO A 166 -7.40 8.93 -0.36
N THR A 167 -7.75 8.87 0.94
CA THR A 167 -7.11 9.73 1.94
C THR A 167 -5.66 9.30 2.17
N HIS A 168 -5.39 7.98 2.27
CA HIS A 168 -4.06 7.43 2.62
C HIS A 168 -3.70 6.07 1.99
N SER A 169 -4.63 5.36 1.33
CA SER A 169 -4.31 4.09 0.67
C SER A 169 -4.00 4.31 -0.79
N GLU A 170 -2.81 3.93 -1.26
CA GLU A 170 -2.41 3.98 -2.67
C GLU A 170 -3.33 3.16 -3.62
N VAL A 171 -4.28 2.37 -3.09
CA VAL A 171 -4.87 1.23 -3.81
C VAL A 171 -6.37 1.42 -4.14
N LYS A 172 -6.90 2.66 -4.19
CA LYS A 172 -8.34 2.86 -4.46
C LYS A 172 -8.74 2.61 -5.92
N ALA A 173 -7.82 2.75 -6.88
CA ALA A 173 -8.06 2.45 -8.30
C ALA A 173 -7.48 1.09 -8.75
N SER A 174 -7.20 0.16 -7.83
CA SER A 174 -6.50 -1.10 -8.13
C SER A 174 -7.18 -2.03 -9.14
N LEU A 175 -8.50 -1.94 -9.32
CA LEU A 175 -9.19 -2.66 -10.40
C LEU A 175 -8.85 -2.04 -11.76
N ALA A 176 -8.81 -0.71 -11.83
CA ALA A 176 -8.45 0.03 -13.05
C ALA A 176 -6.98 -0.23 -13.43
N GLU A 177 -6.05 -0.15 -12.47
CA GLU A 177 -4.63 -0.48 -12.69
C GLU A 177 -4.45 -1.90 -13.24
N ARG A 178 -5.14 -2.89 -12.63
CA ARG A 178 -5.10 -4.29 -13.08
C ARG A 178 -5.68 -4.45 -14.49
N ALA A 179 -6.78 -3.75 -14.77
CA ALA A 179 -7.42 -3.75 -16.08
C ALA A 179 -6.50 -3.14 -17.15
N ILE A 180 -5.83 -2.02 -16.84
CA ILE A 180 -4.80 -1.41 -17.70
C ILE A 180 -3.68 -2.40 -17.99
N ARG A 181 -3.16 -3.10 -16.98
CA ARG A 181 -2.11 -4.12 -17.19
C ARG A 181 -2.59 -5.22 -18.15
N HIS A 182 -3.80 -5.72 -17.97
CA HIS A 182 -4.37 -6.76 -18.83
C HIS A 182 -4.57 -6.27 -20.27
N ILE A 183 -5.06 -5.04 -20.45
CA ILE A 183 -5.25 -4.43 -21.78
C ILE A 183 -3.90 -4.19 -22.46
N LYS A 184 -2.92 -3.62 -21.76
CA LYS A 184 -1.56 -3.43 -22.27
C LYS A 184 -0.97 -4.75 -22.74
N GLN A 185 -1.10 -5.83 -21.98
CA GLN A 185 -0.61 -7.14 -22.43
C GLN A 185 -1.22 -7.59 -23.75
N ARG A 186 -2.52 -7.38 -23.98
CA ARG A 186 -3.17 -7.73 -25.26
C ARG A 186 -2.72 -6.80 -26.39
N ILE A 187 -2.64 -5.49 -26.14
CA ILE A 187 -2.18 -4.50 -27.11
C ILE A 187 -0.74 -4.79 -27.56
N TYR A 188 0.18 -5.05 -26.62
CA TYR A 188 1.58 -5.33 -26.95
C TYR A 188 1.76 -6.66 -27.71
N ARG A 189 0.93 -7.68 -27.42
CA ARG A 189 0.90 -8.91 -28.23
C ARG A 189 0.39 -8.63 -29.64
N TYR A 190 -0.64 -7.80 -29.79
CA TYR A 190 -1.13 -7.36 -31.09
C TYR A 190 -0.05 -6.60 -31.87
N PHE A 191 0.71 -5.71 -31.21
CA PHE A 191 1.84 -5.01 -31.82
C PHE A 191 2.89 -5.98 -32.38
N ALA A 192 3.30 -6.96 -31.58
CA ALA A 192 4.28 -7.95 -31.98
C ALA A 192 3.80 -8.79 -33.18
N GLN A 193 2.54 -9.24 -33.16
CA GLN A 193 1.97 -10.08 -34.21
C GLN A 193 1.77 -9.33 -35.53
N ASN A 194 1.28 -8.08 -35.47
CA ASN A 194 0.85 -7.32 -36.65
C ASN A 194 1.87 -6.28 -37.10
N LYS A 195 3.05 -6.23 -36.45
CA LYS A 195 4.14 -5.28 -36.73
C LYS A 195 3.65 -3.84 -36.82
N THR A 196 2.79 -3.45 -35.87
CA THR A 196 2.18 -2.11 -35.79
C THR A 196 2.29 -1.58 -34.38
N LEU A 197 2.20 -0.24 -34.24
CA LEU A 197 2.10 0.45 -32.96
C LEU A 197 0.78 1.23 -32.83
N ASP A 198 -0.16 1.06 -33.77
CA ASP A 198 -1.48 1.67 -33.73
C ASP A 198 -2.40 0.87 -32.79
N TRP A 199 -2.55 1.36 -31.54
CA TRP A 199 -3.46 0.76 -30.57
C TRP A 199 -4.87 1.34 -30.65
N ILE A 200 -5.05 2.51 -31.28
CA ILE A 200 -6.37 3.16 -31.36
C ILE A 200 -7.33 2.30 -32.17
N GLN A 201 -6.87 1.78 -33.30
CA GLN A 201 -7.72 0.96 -34.18
C GLN A 201 -8.17 -0.35 -33.51
N VAL A 202 -7.32 -0.95 -32.69
CA VAL A 202 -7.59 -2.26 -32.09
C VAL A 202 -8.25 -2.17 -30.71
N LEU A 203 -8.15 -1.02 -30.02
CA LEU A 203 -8.67 -0.85 -28.66
C LEU A 203 -10.15 -1.25 -28.53
N PRO A 204 -11.09 -0.76 -29.38
CA PRO A 204 -12.50 -1.13 -29.22
C PRO A 204 -12.73 -2.65 -29.30
N LYS A 205 -12.04 -3.32 -30.23
CA LYS A 205 -12.12 -4.78 -30.42
C LYS A 205 -11.57 -5.54 -29.21
N ILE A 206 -10.47 -5.05 -28.62
CA ILE A 206 -9.90 -5.64 -27.40
C ILE A 206 -10.85 -5.49 -26.21
N LEU A 207 -11.42 -4.29 -26.01
CA LEU A 207 -12.37 -4.03 -24.93
C LEU A 207 -13.62 -4.89 -25.06
N GLU A 208 -14.20 -4.96 -26.26
CA GLU A 208 -15.34 -5.82 -26.57
C GLU A 208 -15.01 -7.29 -26.30
N GLY A 209 -13.86 -7.77 -26.77
CA GLY A 209 -13.41 -9.14 -26.52
C GLY A 209 -13.18 -9.46 -25.04
N ILE A 210 -12.76 -8.48 -24.22
CA ILE A 210 -12.67 -8.67 -22.76
C ILE A 210 -14.07 -8.71 -22.14
N ASN A 211 -14.95 -7.78 -22.51
CA ASN A 211 -16.30 -7.68 -21.94
C ASN A 211 -17.21 -8.86 -22.33
N LYS A 212 -16.94 -9.53 -23.46
CA LYS A 212 -17.60 -10.77 -23.89
C LYS A 212 -16.95 -12.03 -23.32
N ALA A 213 -15.80 -11.94 -22.67
CA ALA A 213 -15.16 -13.10 -22.04
C ALA A 213 -15.73 -13.33 -20.63
N LYS A 214 -15.89 -14.60 -20.25
CA LYS A 214 -16.36 -14.97 -18.90
C LYS A 214 -15.35 -14.50 -17.85
N SER A 215 -15.81 -13.66 -16.91
CA SER A 215 -15.03 -13.21 -15.77
C SER A 215 -14.89 -14.32 -14.74
N ARG A 216 -13.66 -14.59 -14.27
CA ARG A 216 -13.43 -15.57 -13.20
C ARG A 216 -13.98 -15.11 -11.84
N VAL A 217 -14.20 -13.80 -11.66
CA VAL A 217 -14.59 -13.21 -10.37
C VAL A 217 -16.02 -13.62 -9.99
N HIS A 218 -16.97 -13.41 -10.91
CA HIS A 218 -18.39 -13.74 -10.69
C HIS A 218 -18.89 -14.84 -11.63
N GLY A 219 -18.11 -15.27 -12.61
CA GLY A 219 -18.48 -16.36 -13.52
C GLY A 219 -19.44 -15.96 -14.63
N MET A 220 -19.69 -14.68 -14.89
CA MET A 220 -20.50 -14.20 -16.01
C MET A 220 -19.65 -13.35 -16.96
N ARG A 221 -20.13 -13.09 -18.18
CA ARG A 221 -19.50 -12.10 -19.06
C ARG A 221 -19.84 -10.70 -18.53
N PRO A 222 -18.88 -9.77 -18.40
CA PRO A 222 -19.16 -8.41 -17.94
C PRO A 222 -20.28 -7.69 -18.70
N VAL A 223 -20.43 -7.99 -20.00
CA VAL A 223 -21.49 -7.41 -20.84
C VAL A 223 -22.90 -7.91 -20.49
N ASP A 224 -23.04 -9.09 -19.89
CA ASP A 224 -24.34 -9.68 -19.53
C ASP A 224 -24.83 -9.25 -18.15
N VAL A 225 -24.00 -8.55 -17.37
CA VAL A 225 -24.40 -8.07 -16.05
C VAL A 225 -25.32 -6.87 -16.23
N ASN A 226 -26.49 -6.92 -15.59
CA ASN A 226 -27.55 -5.91 -15.69
C ASN A 226 -28.27 -5.81 -14.33
N PHE A 227 -29.34 -5.01 -14.23
CA PHE A 227 -30.08 -4.83 -12.98
C PHE A 227 -30.73 -6.12 -12.46
N ASP A 228 -31.17 -7.01 -13.35
CA ASP A 228 -31.88 -8.24 -12.97
C ASP A 228 -30.97 -9.24 -12.25
N ASN A 229 -29.70 -9.33 -12.68
CA ASN A 229 -28.71 -10.25 -12.11
C ASN A 229 -27.65 -9.57 -11.22
N ALA A 230 -27.72 -8.25 -11.06
CA ALA A 230 -26.75 -7.48 -10.26
C ALA A 230 -26.66 -8.00 -8.83
N GLN A 231 -27.81 -8.35 -8.23
CA GLN A 231 -27.88 -8.82 -6.86
C GLN A 231 -27.15 -10.16 -6.69
N ASP A 232 -27.36 -11.12 -7.59
CA ASP A 232 -26.68 -12.42 -7.56
C ASP A 232 -25.16 -12.25 -7.71
N VAL A 233 -24.74 -11.38 -8.63
CA VAL A 233 -23.32 -11.03 -8.82
C VAL A 233 -22.75 -10.39 -7.55
N TRP A 234 -23.52 -9.50 -6.92
CA TRP A 234 -23.12 -8.80 -5.70
C TRP A 234 -22.96 -9.78 -4.54
N GLU A 235 -23.95 -10.64 -4.30
CA GLU A 235 -23.93 -11.63 -3.23
C GLU A 235 -22.79 -12.64 -3.43
N LYS A 236 -22.53 -13.05 -4.67
CA LYS A 236 -21.40 -13.95 -4.98
C LYS A 236 -20.03 -13.34 -4.68
N ILE A 237 -19.85 -12.04 -4.93
CA ILE A 237 -18.56 -11.37 -4.71
C ILE A 237 -18.42 -10.92 -3.25
N TYR A 238 -19.50 -10.45 -2.64
CA TYR A 238 -19.48 -9.68 -1.40
C TYR A 238 -20.30 -10.29 -0.24
N GLY A 239 -21.09 -11.33 -0.47
CA GLY A 239 -21.94 -11.95 0.56
C GLY A 239 -21.15 -12.41 1.78
N ASP A 240 -19.99 -13.02 1.55
CA ASP A 240 -19.09 -13.47 2.63
C ASP A 240 -18.24 -12.35 3.24
N VAL A 241 -18.22 -11.14 2.66
CA VAL A 241 -17.37 -10.04 3.17
C VAL A 241 -17.88 -9.54 4.52
N PHE A 242 -19.20 -9.65 4.75
CA PHE A 242 -19.84 -9.32 6.02
C PHE A 242 -19.90 -10.50 6.99
N SER A 243 -19.44 -11.69 6.59
CA SER A 243 -19.33 -12.84 7.50
C SER A 243 -18.40 -12.46 8.66
N THR A 244 -18.96 -12.42 9.86
CA THR A 244 -18.38 -11.98 11.13
C THR A 244 -17.35 -12.96 11.70
N LYS A 245 -16.43 -13.49 10.87
CA LYS A 245 -15.28 -14.23 11.41
C LYS A 245 -14.43 -13.24 12.19
N LYS A 246 -14.59 -13.25 13.52
CA LYS A 246 -13.84 -12.41 14.47
C LYS A 246 -12.34 -12.67 14.29
N THR A 247 -11.69 -11.88 13.44
CA THR A 247 -10.23 -11.90 13.33
C THR A 247 -9.65 -11.31 14.61
N LYS A 248 -8.72 -12.02 15.26
CA LYS A 248 -8.02 -11.47 16.42
C LYS A 248 -7.06 -10.36 15.95
N PRO A 249 -7.05 -9.18 16.59
CA PRO A 249 -6.11 -8.12 16.24
C PRO A 249 -4.68 -8.58 16.56
N LYS A 250 -3.74 -8.28 15.66
CA LYS A 250 -2.32 -8.57 15.82
C LYS A 250 -1.64 -7.69 16.87
N LEU A 251 -2.08 -6.44 16.96
CA LEU A 251 -1.57 -5.42 17.87
C LEU A 251 -2.68 -4.93 18.80
N LYS A 252 -2.28 -4.37 19.93
CA LYS A 252 -3.14 -3.78 20.96
C LYS A 252 -2.82 -2.30 21.13
N LYS A 253 -3.75 -1.55 21.72
CA LYS A 253 -3.50 -0.16 22.12
C LYS A 253 -2.30 -0.13 23.09
N GLY A 254 -1.37 0.80 22.85
CA GLY A 254 -0.15 0.96 23.63
C GLY A 254 1.06 0.17 23.11
N ASP A 255 0.89 -0.78 22.19
CA ASP A 255 2.03 -1.44 21.54
C ASP A 255 2.87 -0.43 20.75
N PHE A 256 4.19 -0.58 20.81
CA PHE A 256 5.11 0.19 19.98
C PHE A 256 5.35 -0.48 18.63
N VAL A 257 5.41 0.31 17.57
CA VAL A 257 5.48 -0.17 16.19
C VAL A 257 6.35 0.72 15.31
N ARG A 258 7.08 0.11 14.36
CA ARG A 258 7.66 0.80 13.21
C ARG A 258 6.72 0.78 12.02
N MET A 259 6.65 1.85 11.25
CA MET A 259 5.86 1.87 10.02
C MET A 259 6.66 1.31 8.85
N SER A 260 6.01 0.57 7.96
CA SER A 260 6.68 0.01 6.79
C SER A 260 7.08 1.08 5.77
N LEU A 261 8.25 0.93 5.14
CA LEU A 261 8.67 1.81 4.05
C LEU A 261 8.00 1.39 2.73
N GLY A 262 7.70 2.38 1.89
CA GLY A 262 7.29 2.18 0.50
C GLY A 262 8.54 1.96 -0.33
N LYS A 263 8.79 0.71 -0.74
CA LYS A 263 9.95 0.36 -1.56
C LYS A 263 9.61 0.43 -3.04
N GLY A 264 10.48 1.04 -3.84
CA GLY A 264 10.40 0.98 -5.31
C GLY A 264 10.60 -0.45 -5.85
N VAL A 265 10.14 -0.70 -7.07
CA VAL A 265 10.18 -2.03 -7.75
C VAL A 265 11.61 -2.60 -7.88
N PHE A 266 12.64 -1.74 -7.82
CA PHE A 266 14.05 -2.11 -7.97
C PHE A 266 14.85 -2.08 -6.66
N GLU A 267 14.19 -1.87 -5.52
CA GLU A 267 14.89 -1.85 -4.23
C GLU A 267 15.23 -3.26 -3.75
N LYS A 268 16.50 -3.45 -3.37
CA LYS A 268 17.05 -4.75 -2.99
C LYS A 268 16.55 -5.20 -1.61
N GLY A 269 16.37 -6.51 -1.45
CA GLY A 269 15.75 -7.11 -0.26
C GLY A 269 16.55 -7.00 1.05
N TYR A 270 17.84 -6.64 0.98
CA TYR A 270 18.72 -6.48 2.15
C TYR A 270 18.71 -5.06 2.76
N ILE A 271 18.00 -4.11 2.15
CA ILE A 271 17.81 -2.75 2.68
C ILE A 271 16.69 -2.78 3.75
N PRO A 272 16.69 -1.92 4.78
CA PRO A 272 15.60 -1.85 5.76
C PRO A 272 14.20 -1.80 5.13
N ASN A 273 13.27 -2.57 5.68
CA ASN A 273 11.86 -2.63 5.23
C ASN A 273 10.96 -1.70 6.06
N TRP A 274 11.45 -1.21 7.19
CA TRP A 274 10.72 -0.48 8.21
C TRP A 274 11.46 0.81 8.56
N GLY A 275 10.71 1.86 8.92
CA GLY A 275 11.26 3.15 9.28
C GLY A 275 11.93 3.16 10.65
N ASP A 276 12.80 4.17 10.86
CA ASP A 276 13.51 4.40 12.12
C ASP A 276 12.63 4.95 13.25
N GLU A 277 11.54 5.61 12.89
CA GLU A 277 10.58 6.14 13.85
C GLU A 277 9.80 5.01 14.53
N ILE A 278 9.79 5.01 15.86
CA ILE A 278 8.97 4.15 16.70
C ILE A 278 7.72 4.94 17.09
N LEU A 279 6.56 4.40 16.71
CA LEU A 279 5.25 4.96 16.97
C LEU A 279 4.50 4.11 17.99
N GLN A 280 3.44 4.67 18.58
CA GLN A 280 2.56 3.94 19.49
C GLN A 280 1.18 3.70 18.86
N VAL A 281 0.61 2.51 19.05
CA VAL A 281 -0.76 2.22 18.64
C VAL A 281 -1.75 2.95 19.54
N GLU A 282 -2.43 3.96 18.98
CA GLU A 282 -3.44 4.77 19.67
C GLU A 282 -4.79 4.05 19.75
N ASN A 283 -5.21 3.42 18.64
CA ASN A 283 -6.53 2.77 18.55
C ASN A 283 -6.52 1.61 17.56
N VAL A 284 -7.31 0.57 17.89
CA VAL A 284 -7.53 -0.63 17.08
C VAL A 284 -8.97 -0.64 16.56
N LYS A 285 -9.15 -0.44 15.26
CA LYS A 285 -10.46 -0.47 14.58
C LYS A 285 -10.91 -1.92 14.34
N LYS A 286 -11.37 -2.59 15.39
CA LYS A 286 -11.81 -3.99 15.36
C LYS A 286 -13.10 -4.24 14.55
N HIS A 287 -13.91 -3.20 14.34
CA HIS A 287 -15.17 -3.28 13.59
C HIS A 287 -14.95 -3.29 12.07
N VAL A 288 -13.79 -2.83 11.59
CA VAL A 288 -13.45 -2.81 10.17
C VAL A 288 -12.70 -4.09 9.82
N HIS A 289 -13.08 -4.71 8.69
CA HIS A 289 -12.40 -5.88 8.15
C HIS A 289 -11.76 -5.50 6.80
N PRO A 290 -10.45 -5.70 6.60
CA PRO A 290 -9.43 -6.10 7.59
C PRO A 290 -9.22 -5.07 8.71
N ILE A 291 -8.79 -5.53 9.89
CA ILE A 291 -8.52 -4.68 11.07
C ILE A 291 -7.48 -3.61 10.72
N ARG A 292 -7.76 -2.38 11.14
CA ARG A 292 -6.86 -1.24 10.96
C ARG A 292 -6.46 -0.60 12.28
N TYR A 293 -5.34 0.09 12.25
CA TYR A 293 -4.69 0.69 13.41
C TYR A 293 -4.49 2.19 13.17
N LYS A 294 -4.72 2.99 14.21
CA LYS A 294 -4.23 4.36 14.27
C LYS A 294 -2.98 4.38 15.14
N VAL A 295 -2.01 5.19 14.73
CA VAL A 295 -0.73 5.34 15.42
C VAL A 295 -0.48 6.82 15.72
N GLN A 296 0.32 7.06 16.75
CA GLN A 296 0.75 8.39 17.17
C GLN A 296 2.25 8.36 17.45
N ASP A 297 2.91 9.51 17.38
CA ASP A 297 4.30 9.67 17.79
C ASP A 297 4.45 9.68 19.34
N ASP A 298 5.69 9.86 19.79
CA ASP A 298 6.03 9.96 21.22
C ASP A 298 5.46 11.22 21.89
N LYS A 299 5.07 12.25 21.12
CA LYS A 299 4.44 13.48 21.62
C LYS A 299 2.91 13.39 21.65
N GLY A 300 2.32 12.31 21.12
CA GLY A 300 0.89 12.12 21.00
C GLY A 300 0.27 12.74 19.74
N GLU A 301 1.07 13.22 18.79
CA GLU A 301 0.59 13.66 17.48
C GLU A 301 0.08 12.44 16.70
N LYS A 302 -1.19 12.51 16.29
CA LYS A 302 -1.84 11.40 15.59
C LYS A 302 -1.50 11.43 14.11
N PHE A 303 -0.97 10.32 13.61
CA PHE A 303 -0.74 10.17 12.18
C PHE A 303 -2.08 10.17 11.43
N LYS A 304 -2.11 10.93 10.33
CA LYS A 304 -3.29 10.98 9.46
C LYS A 304 -3.46 9.62 8.78
N GLY A 305 -4.66 9.04 8.92
CA GLY A 305 -5.03 7.79 8.25
C GLY A 305 -5.25 6.59 9.19
N SER A 306 -5.16 5.39 8.62
CA SER A 306 -5.23 4.13 9.36
C SER A 306 -4.47 3.06 8.58
N PHE A 307 -3.70 2.24 9.30
CA PHE A 307 -2.74 1.29 8.73
C PHE A 307 -3.19 -0.15 8.96
N TYR A 308 -2.83 -1.05 8.06
CA TYR A 308 -3.03 -2.48 8.24
C TYR A 308 -1.97 -3.06 9.18
N GLY A 309 -2.26 -4.18 9.84
CA GLY A 309 -1.29 -4.82 10.75
C GLY A 309 -0.03 -5.28 10.02
N GLU A 310 -0.13 -5.63 8.74
CA GLU A 310 1.00 -5.98 7.87
C GLU A 310 1.92 -4.80 7.53
N GLU A 311 1.42 -3.58 7.71
CA GLU A 311 2.17 -2.33 7.54
C GLU A 311 2.82 -1.87 8.85
N LEU A 312 2.64 -2.63 9.94
CA LEU A 312 3.14 -2.30 11.27
C LEU A 312 4.10 -3.35 11.90
N ALA A 313 5.25 -2.81 12.20
CA ALA A 313 6.43 -3.19 12.95
C ALA A 313 6.41 -3.47 14.45
N ARG A 314 5.75 -4.46 15.09
CA ARG A 314 5.87 -4.54 16.57
C ARG A 314 7.33 -4.47 17.06
N VAL A 315 7.57 -3.58 18.02
CA VAL A 315 8.87 -3.26 18.63
C VAL A 315 8.69 -3.23 20.15
N ARG A 316 9.69 -3.72 20.88
CA ARG A 316 9.82 -3.48 22.31
C ARG A 316 10.62 -2.19 22.50
N LYS A 317 10.04 -1.21 23.19
CA LYS A 317 10.70 0.07 23.52
C LYS A 317 11.04 0.06 25.01
N ASP A 318 12.30 0.23 25.33
CA ASP A 318 12.87 0.26 26.69
C ASP A 318 13.99 1.32 26.77
N ALA A 319 14.67 1.42 27.92
CA ALA A 319 15.74 2.40 28.13
C ALA A 319 16.97 2.17 27.23
N ASP A 320 17.17 0.94 26.77
CA ASP A 320 18.31 0.53 25.93
C ASP A 320 17.98 0.64 24.43
N THR A 321 16.85 1.26 24.08
CA THR A 321 16.43 1.39 22.69
C THR A 321 17.39 2.32 21.92
N GLU A 322 18.05 1.76 20.91
CA GLU A 322 18.98 2.49 20.07
C GLU A 322 18.28 3.31 18.96
N TYR A 323 18.69 4.58 18.82
CA TYR A 323 18.24 5.47 17.74
C TYR A 323 19.39 5.84 16.82
N ARG A 324 19.15 5.85 15.50
CA ARG A 324 20.18 6.22 14.52
C ARG A 324 20.24 7.74 14.37
N ILE A 325 21.44 8.30 14.53
CA ILE A 325 21.70 9.72 14.32
C ILE A 325 21.80 9.99 12.82
N GLU A 326 20.98 10.91 12.32
CA GLU A 326 21.08 11.44 10.95
C GLU A 326 22.25 12.41 10.86
N LYS A 327 22.34 13.34 11.82
CA LYS A 327 23.37 14.38 11.84
C LYS A 327 23.64 14.88 13.26
N VAL A 328 24.91 15.03 13.60
CA VAL A 328 25.36 15.84 14.74
C VAL A 328 25.42 17.30 14.29
N ILE A 329 24.64 18.17 14.92
CA ILE A 329 24.46 19.56 14.53
C ILE A 329 25.42 20.48 15.30
N ARG A 330 25.55 20.26 16.61
CA ARG A 330 26.38 21.08 17.48
C ARG A 330 27.03 20.22 18.56
N LYS A 331 28.21 20.63 19.01
CA LYS A 331 28.88 20.08 20.20
C LYS A 331 29.07 21.19 21.22
N LYS A 332 28.87 20.88 22.50
CA LYS A 332 29.09 21.79 23.63
C LYS A 332 29.98 21.08 24.64
N LYS A 333 31.15 21.65 24.93
CA LYS A 333 32.08 21.10 25.91
C LYS A 333 31.56 21.37 27.33
N ARG A 334 31.59 20.35 28.18
CA ARG A 334 31.29 20.43 29.61
C ARG A 334 32.55 20.74 30.43
N PRO A 335 32.39 21.23 31.68
CA PRO A 335 33.52 21.51 32.56
C PRO A 335 34.40 20.30 32.88
N ASP A 336 33.82 19.09 32.85
CA ASP A 336 34.50 17.82 33.09
C ASP A 336 35.30 17.30 31.86
N GLY A 337 35.30 18.06 30.76
CA GLY A 337 36.02 17.71 29.52
C GLY A 337 35.19 16.91 28.52
N THR A 338 34.00 16.44 28.89
CA THR A 338 33.08 15.69 28.00
C THR A 338 32.28 16.62 27.08
N TYR A 339 31.53 16.05 26.14
CA TYR A 339 30.69 16.82 25.21
C TYR A 339 29.20 16.45 25.30
N ASP A 340 28.36 17.49 25.30
CA ASP A 340 26.96 17.38 24.89
C ASP A 340 26.85 17.58 23.38
N LEU A 341 26.05 16.75 22.73
CA LEU A 341 25.86 16.73 21.28
C LEU A 341 24.39 17.03 20.96
N LEU A 342 24.13 18.08 20.19
CA LEU A 342 22.81 18.33 19.62
C LEU A 342 22.70 17.49 18.36
N VAL A 343 21.86 16.46 18.39
CA VAL A 343 21.69 15.49 17.30
C VAL A 343 20.30 15.58 16.70
N LYS A 344 20.20 15.20 15.43
CA LYS A 344 18.93 14.91 14.77
C LYS A 344 18.89 13.41 14.50
N PHE A 345 17.84 12.73 14.96
CA PHE A 345 17.64 11.30 14.71
C PHE A 345 16.91 11.06 13.39
N ILE A 346 17.22 9.95 12.72
CA ILE A 346 16.55 9.56 11.47
C ILE A 346 15.07 9.30 11.78
N GLY A 347 14.17 9.93 11.01
CA GLY A 347 12.73 9.77 11.17
C GLY A 347 12.10 10.63 12.27
N TYR A 348 12.89 11.41 13.01
CA TYR A 348 12.39 12.33 14.03
C TYR A 348 12.62 13.78 13.58
N PRO A 349 11.59 14.65 13.64
CA PRO A 349 11.72 16.03 13.18
C PRO A 349 12.57 16.90 14.13
N GLU A 350 12.58 16.56 15.41
CA GLU A 350 13.20 17.35 16.46
C GLU A 350 14.69 17.08 16.63
N ARG A 351 15.34 18.02 17.32
CA ARG A 351 16.74 17.93 17.71
C ARG A 351 16.82 17.73 19.21
N GLU A 352 17.69 16.84 19.64
CA GLU A 352 17.84 16.49 21.05
C GLU A 352 19.30 16.60 21.47
N TRP A 353 19.54 17.05 22.70
CA TRP A 353 20.87 17.03 23.31
C TRP A 353 21.10 15.67 23.95
N ILE A 354 22.13 14.98 23.50
CA ILE A 354 22.60 13.73 24.10
C ILE A 354 23.99 13.92 24.68
N HIS A 355 24.33 13.14 25.71
CA HIS A 355 25.68 13.09 26.21
C HIS A 355 26.54 12.19 25.33
N GLU A 356 27.83 12.50 25.14
CA GLU A 356 28.70 11.70 24.25
C GLU A 356 28.80 10.22 24.64
N THR A 357 28.62 9.87 25.92
CA THR A 357 28.63 8.48 26.40
C THR A 357 27.40 7.67 25.95
N GLN A 358 26.38 8.33 25.40
CA GLN A 358 25.19 7.68 24.84
C GLN A 358 25.38 7.29 23.37
N LEU A 359 26.51 7.66 22.76
CA LEU A 359 26.88 7.16 21.44
C LEU A 359 27.34 5.70 21.57
N VAL A 360 26.71 4.82 20.80
CA VAL A 360 27.02 3.38 20.72
C VAL A 360 27.46 3.03 19.31
#